data_AF-A0AA51LZ81-F1
#
_entry.id   AF-A0AA51LZ81-F1
#
_cell.length_a   1.000
_cell.length_b   1.000
_cell.length_c   1.000
_cell.angle_alpha   90.00
_cell.angle_beta   90.00
_cell.angle_gamma   90.00
#
_symmetry.space_group_name_H-M   'P 1'
#
loop_
_entity.id
_entity.type
_entity.pdbx_description
1 polymer ?
#
loop_
_entity_poly.entity_id
_entity_poly.type
_entity_poly.pdbx_seq_one_letter_code
_entity_poly.pdbx_strand_id
1 'polypeptide(L)'
;MVGELRADVARLEELSGRLHGLAAEASRLRVGPAAGPYAPALDALMPSVLEAARLSQEIVDSALIPALAERLGETGDVMRATAREYRDQDDTSATRLVSAYLSATGDWRVDEDPA
;
A
#
# COMPACT_ATOMS: atom_id res chain seq x y z
N MET A 1 11.18 26.60 -15.50
CA MET A 1 10.92 25.14 -15.49
C MET A 1 9.62 24.94 -16.21
N VAL A 2 9.69 24.55 -17.48
CA VAL A 2 8.50 24.25 -18.28
C VAL A 2 8.54 22.75 -18.56
N GLY A 3 7.54 22.00 -18.09
CA GLY A 3 7.42 20.55 -18.30
C GLY A 3 7.68 19.65 -17.08
N GLU A 4 8.01 20.21 -15.91
CA GLU A 4 8.14 19.41 -14.68
C GLU A 4 6.77 18.92 -14.20
N LEU A 5 5.74 19.77 -14.24
CA LEU A 5 4.40 19.37 -13.81
C LEU A 5 3.86 18.21 -14.66
N ARG A 6 4.09 18.26 -15.97
CA ARG A 6 3.65 17.19 -16.88
C ARG A 6 4.37 15.87 -16.58
N ALA A 7 5.65 15.92 -16.24
CA ALA A 7 6.41 14.73 -15.84
C ALA A 7 5.88 14.18 -14.50
N ASP A 8 5.60 15.05 -13.53
CA ASP A 8 5.07 14.67 -12.22
C ASP A 8 3.67 14.04 -12.33
N VAL A 9 2.79 14.63 -13.14
CA VAL A 9 1.46 14.07 -13.41
C VAL A 9 1.58 12.68 -14.04
N ALA A 10 2.44 12.52 -15.06
CA ALA A 10 2.66 11.21 -15.68
C ALA A 10 3.20 10.18 -14.67
N ARG A 11 4.08 10.61 -13.76
CA ARG A 11 4.61 9.76 -12.70
C ARG A 11 3.54 9.34 -11.69
N LEU A 12 2.66 10.25 -11.30
CA LEU A 12 1.51 9.93 -10.43
C LEU A 12 0.57 8.92 -11.10
N GLU A 13 0.31 9.04 -12.40
CA GLU A 13 -0.50 8.06 -13.14
C GLU A 13 0.14 6.67 -13.13
N GLU A 14 1.43 6.57 -13.43
CA GLU A 14 2.17 5.30 -13.39
C GLU A 14 2.14 4.66 -11.99
N LEU A 15 2.48 5.44 -10.95
CA LEU A 15 2.52 4.96 -9.58
C LEU A 15 1.12 4.55 -9.08
N SER A 16 0.08 5.29 -9.43
CA SER A 16 -1.30 4.90 -9.10
C SER A 16 -1.63 3.51 -9.65
N GLY A 17 -1.26 3.23 -10.91
CA GLY A 17 -1.46 1.93 -11.53
C GLY A 17 -0.71 0.81 -10.81
N ARG A 18 0.54 1.07 -10.42
CA ARG A 18 1.35 0.11 -9.65
C ARG A 18 0.75 -0.18 -8.28
N LEU A 19 0.27 0.84 -7.56
CA LEU A 19 -0.35 0.66 -6.24
C LEU A 19 -1.64 -0.14 -6.31
N HIS A 20 -2.49 0.07 -7.32
CA HIS A 20 -3.67 -0.79 -7.50
C HIS A 20 -3.31 -2.22 -7.89
N GLY A 21 -2.28 -2.41 -8.70
CA GLY A 21 -1.73 -3.73 -8.98
C GLY A 21 -1.29 -4.45 -7.70
N LEU A 22 -0.52 -3.76 -6.85
CA LEU A 22 -0.09 -4.28 -5.55
C LEU A 22 -1.26 -4.52 -4.60
N ALA A 23 -2.29 -3.66 -4.57
CA ALA A 23 -3.50 -3.89 -3.78
C ALA A 23 -4.22 -5.18 -4.23
N ALA A 24 -4.34 -5.40 -5.54
CA ALA A 24 -4.92 -6.60 -6.11
C ALA A 24 -4.07 -7.85 -5.81
N GLU A 25 -2.74 -7.74 -5.80
CA GLU A 25 -1.85 -8.82 -5.37
C GLU A 25 -1.97 -9.09 -3.87
N ALA A 26 -1.97 -8.06 -3.04
CA ALA A 26 -2.10 -8.16 -1.59
C ALA A 26 -3.40 -8.86 -1.19
N SER A 27 -4.54 -8.51 -1.80
CA SER A 27 -5.84 -9.16 -1.52
C SER A 27 -5.87 -10.68 -1.82
N ARG A 28 -4.93 -11.15 -2.66
CA ARG A 28 -4.76 -12.56 -3.02
C ARG A 28 -3.75 -13.30 -2.13
N LEU A 29 -3.05 -12.59 -1.25
CA LEU A 29 -2.19 -13.22 -0.25
C LEU A 29 -3.04 -14.14 0.64
N ARG A 30 -2.46 -15.29 0.97
CA ARG A 30 -2.98 -16.23 1.95
C ARG A 30 -1.82 -16.66 2.80
N VAL A 31 -1.95 -16.53 4.11
CA VAL A 31 -0.96 -17.13 4.99
C VAL A 31 -1.25 -18.64 5.02
N GLY A 32 -0.22 -19.44 4.76
CA GLY A 32 -0.32 -20.89 4.91
C GLY A 32 -0.68 -21.28 6.35
N PRO A 33 -0.93 -22.57 6.62
CA PRO A 33 -1.24 -23.03 7.96
C PRO A 33 -0.18 -22.54 8.95
N ALA A 34 -0.61 -21.94 10.05
CA ALA A 34 0.26 -21.24 11.00
C ALA A 34 1.35 -22.12 11.66
N ALA A 35 1.23 -23.45 11.56
CA ALA A 35 2.25 -24.40 12.00
C ALA A 35 3.40 -24.61 10.97
N GLY A 36 3.34 -23.94 9.81
CA GLY A 36 4.30 -24.06 8.72
C GLY A 36 4.22 -25.40 7.97
N PRO A 37 4.95 -25.54 6.84
CA PRO A 37 5.01 -26.79 6.08
C PRO A 37 5.81 -27.91 6.78
N TYR A 38 6.40 -27.62 7.95
CA TYR A 38 7.31 -28.52 8.67
C TYR A 38 6.78 -28.97 10.04
N ALA A 39 5.50 -28.79 10.36
CA ALA A 39 4.94 -29.31 11.60
C ALA A 39 5.09 -30.84 11.62
N PRO A 40 6.01 -31.42 12.43
CA PRO A 40 6.14 -32.86 12.54
C PRO A 40 4.97 -33.32 13.39
N ALA A 41 3.89 -33.73 12.73
CA ALA A 41 2.59 -34.09 13.31
C ALA A 41 1.95 -32.96 14.15
N LEU A 42 0.80 -32.46 13.69
CA LEU A 42 -0.07 -31.57 14.49
C LEU A 42 -0.38 -32.16 15.88
N ASP A 43 -0.27 -33.49 16.01
CA ASP A 43 -0.47 -34.25 17.25
C ASP A 43 0.65 -34.06 18.30
N ALA A 44 1.81 -33.51 17.92
CA ALA A 44 2.94 -33.26 18.82
C ALA A 44 2.96 -31.85 19.42
N LEU A 45 2.10 -30.95 18.93
CA LEU A 45 2.00 -29.57 19.43
C LEU A 45 0.98 -29.48 20.57
N MET A 46 1.31 -28.67 21.59
CA MET A 46 0.34 -28.35 22.63
C MET A 46 -0.88 -27.64 22.02
N PRO A 47 -2.12 -27.99 22.42
CA PRO A 47 -3.33 -27.35 21.90
C PRO A 47 -3.32 -25.81 21.98
N SER A 48 -2.71 -25.24 23.02
CA SER A 48 -2.55 -23.79 23.19
C SER A 48 -1.67 -23.15 22.11
N VAL A 49 -0.64 -23.86 21.64
CA VAL A 49 0.24 -23.38 20.56
C VAL A 49 -0.51 -23.40 19.23
N LEU A 50 -1.29 -24.46 18.98
CA LEU A 50 -2.14 -24.53 17.79
C LEU A 50 -3.16 -23.39 17.76
N GLU A 51 -3.76 -23.08 18.90
CA GLU A 51 -4.75 -22.01 18.99
C GLU A 51 -4.14 -20.61 18.83
N ALA A 52 -2.98 -20.36 19.44
CA ALA A 52 -2.24 -19.11 19.24
C ALA A 52 -1.82 -18.92 17.76
N ALA A 53 -1.44 -20.02 17.10
CA ALA A 53 -1.08 -20.03 15.68
C ALA A 53 -2.31 -19.71 14.80
N ARG A 54 -3.48 -20.32 15.08
CA ARG A 54 -4.74 -20.01 14.39
C ARG A 54 -5.16 -18.55 14.57
N LEU A 55 -5.11 -18.03 15.79
CA LEU A 55 -5.44 -16.62 16.06
C LEU A 55 -4.52 -15.69 15.27
N SER A 56 -3.22 -16.00 15.21
CA SER A 56 -2.25 -15.21 14.43
C SER A 56 -2.59 -15.25 12.93
N GLN A 57 -2.93 -16.42 12.39
CA GLN A 57 -3.38 -16.54 11.00
C GLN A 57 -4.66 -15.75 10.74
N GLU A 58 -5.65 -15.85 11.63
CA GLU A 58 -6.92 -15.11 11.52
C GLU A 58 -6.66 -13.60 11.51
N ILE A 59 -5.81 -13.07 12.39
CA ILE A 59 -5.45 -11.64 12.40
C ILE A 59 -4.82 -11.23 11.07
N VAL A 60 -3.88 -12.03 10.54
CA VAL A 60 -3.22 -11.67 9.28
C VAL A 60 -4.19 -11.72 8.10
N ASP A 61 -4.95 -12.81 7.96
CA ASP A 61 -5.85 -13.02 6.82
C ASP A 61 -7.10 -12.11 6.87
N SER A 62 -7.65 -11.83 8.05
CA SER A 62 -8.90 -11.07 8.20
C SER A 62 -8.72 -9.58 8.43
N ALA A 63 -7.57 -9.14 8.95
CA ALA A 63 -7.34 -7.72 9.28
C ALA A 63 -6.16 -7.14 8.51
N LEU A 64 -4.97 -7.73 8.61
CA LEU A 64 -3.76 -7.12 8.07
C LEU A 64 -3.71 -7.12 6.54
N ILE A 65 -4.03 -8.24 5.90
CA ILE A 65 -4.07 -8.34 4.43
C ILE A 65 -5.13 -7.40 3.84
N PRO A 66 -6.39 -7.38 4.32
CA PRO A 66 -7.39 -6.42 3.87
C PRO A 66 -6.97 -4.97 4.07
N ALA A 67 -6.44 -4.61 5.24
CA ALA A 67 -6.00 -3.24 5.54
C ALA A 67 -4.84 -2.79 4.63
N LEU A 68 -3.90 -3.68 4.32
CA LEU A 68 -2.83 -3.41 3.37
C LEU A 68 -3.38 -3.15 1.97
N ALA A 69 -4.28 -4.02 1.49
CA ALA A 69 -4.89 -3.88 0.17
C ALA A 69 -5.70 -2.58 0.07
N GLU A 70 -6.49 -2.25 1.10
CA GLU A 70 -7.24 -0.99 1.21
C GLU A 70 -6.31 0.21 1.15
N ARG A 71 -5.28 0.27 2.00
CA ARG A 71 -4.37 1.42 2.06
C ARG A 71 -3.61 1.64 0.74
N LEU A 72 -3.16 0.58 0.08
CA LEU A 72 -2.53 0.66 -1.24
C LEU A 72 -3.53 1.17 -2.29
N GLY A 73 -4.77 0.69 -2.25
CA GLY A 73 -5.85 1.13 -3.11
C GLY A 73 -6.17 2.62 -2.93
N GLU A 74 -6.42 3.06 -1.70
CA GLU A 74 -6.70 4.46 -1.34
C GLU A 74 -5.59 5.40 -1.80
N THR A 75 -4.32 5.01 -1.56
CA THR A 75 -3.17 5.83 -1.99
C THR A 75 -3.11 5.93 -3.51
N GLY A 76 -3.39 4.83 -4.22
CA GLY A 76 -3.50 4.84 -5.69
C GLY A 76 -4.65 5.72 -6.18
N ASP A 77 -5.79 5.72 -5.50
CA ASP A 77 -6.94 6.56 -5.83
C ASP A 77 -6.60 8.05 -5.69
N VAL A 78 -5.93 8.44 -4.60
CA VAL A 78 -5.45 9.81 -4.39
C VAL A 78 -4.49 10.22 -5.50
N MET A 79 -3.46 9.41 -5.80
CA MET A 79 -2.50 9.70 -6.89
C MET A 79 -3.21 9.92 -8.23
N ARG A 80 -4.16 9.03 -8.58
CA ARG A 80 -4.92 9.15 -9.82
C ARG A 80 -5.83 10.37 -9.84
N ALA A 81 -6.47 10.70 -8.73
CA ALA A 81 -7.32 11.88 -8.62
C ALA A 81 -6.51 13.16 -8.79
N THR A 82 -5.37 13.27 -8.10
CA THR A 82 -4.44 14.40 -8.26
C THR A 82 -3.92 14.50 -9.69
N ALA A 83 -3.48 13.41 -10.30
CA ALA A 83 -3.02 13.43 -11.69
C ALA A 83 -4.11 13.93 -12.66
N ARG A 84 -5.36 13.49 -12.48
CA ARG A 84 -6.50 13.94 -13.30
C ARG A 84 -6.80 15.44 -13.13
N GLU A 85 -6.70 15.97 -11.91
CA GLU A 85 -6.97 17.38 -11.62
C GLU A 85 -5.95 18.32 -12.27
N TYR A 86 -4.69 17.89 -12.37
CA TYR A 86 -3.58 18.73 -12.84
C TYR A 86 -3.13 18.44 -14.29
N ARG A 87 -3.75 17.48 -14.99
CA ARG A 87 -3.34 17.03 -16.33
C ARG A 87 -3.24 18.14 -17.37
N ASP A 88 -4.17 19.10 -17.32
CA ASP A 88 -4.27 20.19 -18.28
C ASP A 88 -3.82 21.54 -17.69
N GLN A 89 -3.18 21.53 -16.53
CA GLN A 89 -2.69 22.75 -15.88
C GLN A 89 -1.26 23.12 -16.31
N ASP A 90 -0.90 24.38 -16.13
CA ASP A 90 0.44 24.89 -16.41
C ASP A 90 1.39 24.69 -15.22
N ASP A 91 2.70 24.83 -15.46
CA ASP A 91 3.73 24.55 -14.45
C ASP A 91 3.65 25.46 -13.20
N THR A 92 2.88 26.56 -13.23
CA THR A 92 2.66 27.38 -12.01
C THR A 92 1.80 26.66 -10.97
N SER A 93 1.12 25.58 -11.37
CA SER A 93 0.30 24.74 -10.51
C SER A 93 1.08 23.66 -9.74
N ALA A 94 2.39 23.49 -9.97
CA ALA A 94 3.19 22.42 -9.34
C ALA A 94 3.14 22.44 -7.81
N THR A 95 3.27 23.63 -7.18
CA THR A 95 3.18 23.75 -5.72
C THR A 95 1.80 23.34 -5.19
N ARG A 96 0.73 23.63 -5.95
CA ARG A 96 -0.64 23.24 -5.59
C ARG A 96 -0.84 21.73 -5.70
N LEU A 97 -0.26 21.09 -6.72
CA LEU A 97 -0.24 19.62 -6.85
C LEU A 97 0.40 18.97 -5.62
N VAL A 98 1.62 19.40 -5.26
CA VAL A 98 2.34 18.83 -4.10
C VAL A 98 1.53 18.99 -2.82
N SER A 99 0.93 20.17 -2.62
CA SER A 99 0.12 20.46 -1.43
C SER A 99 -1.14 19.60 -1.37
N ALA A 100 -1.82 19.41 -2.50
CA ALA A 100 -3.02 18.57 -2.59
C ALA A 100 -2.69 17.10 -2.30
N TYR A 101 -1.60 16.60 -2.87
CA TYR A 101 -1.15 15.22 -2.68
C TYR A 101 -0.78 14.93 -1.22
N LEU A 102 0.03 15.79 -0.59
CA LEU A 102 0.46 15.61 0.81
C LEU A 102 -0.69 15.77 1.81
N SER A 103 -1.62 16.69 1.55
CA SER A 103 -2.81 16.86 2.39
C SER A 103 -3.69 15.59 2.41
N ALA A 104 -3.79 14.90 1.27
CA ALA A 104 -4.63 13.71 1.12
C ALA A 104 -3.96 12.41 1.59
N THR A 105 -2.63 12.29 1.47
CA THR A 105 -1.89 11.07 1.82
C THR A 105 -1.24 11.09 3.20
N GLY A 106 -1.22 12.26 3.85
CA GLY A 106 -0.46 12.49 5.07
C GLY A 106 1.00 12.85 4.79
N ASP A 107 1.72 13.28 5.84
CA ASP A 107 3.13 13.65 5.73
C ASP A 107 3.99 12.37 5.64
N TRP A 108 4.22 11.87 4.42
CA TRP A 108 5.20 10.80 4.16
C TRP A 108 6.61 11.38 4.24
N ARG A 109 7.04 11.74 5.45
CA ARG A 109 8.44 12.08 5.67
C ARG A 109 9.24 10.79 5.60
N VAL A 110 10.01 10.65 4.52
CA VAL A 110 11.19 9.79 4.56
C VAL A 110 12.14 10.52 5.49
N ASP A 111 12.27 10.04 6.72
CA ASP A 111 13.41 10.44 7.54
C ASP A 111 14.66 10.00 6.76
N GLU A 112 15.33 10.95 6.12
CA GLU A 112 16.63 10.71 5.51
C GLU A 112 17.56 10.29 6.66
N ASP A 113 17.89 9.00 6.71
CA ASP A 113 18.87 8.48 7.66
C ASP A 113 20.15 9.32 7.51
N PRO A 114 20.61 10.01 8.57
CA PRO A 114 21.82 10.82 8.47
C PRO A 114 23.00 9.89 8.20
N ALA A 115 23.56 10.02 7.00
CA ALA A 115 24.74 9.31 6.53
C ALA A 115 25.95 9.44 7.49
#